data_AF-A0A183FAM7-F1
#
_entry.id   AF-A0A183FAM7-F1
#
_cell.length_a   1.000
_cell.length_b   1.000
_cell.length_c   1.000
_cell.angle_alpha   90.00
_cell.angle_beta   90.00
_cell.angle_gamma   90.00
#
_symmetry.space_group_name_H-M   'P 1'
#
loop_
_entity.id
_entity.type
_entity.pdbx_description
1 polymer ?
#
loop_
_entity_poly.entity_id
_entity_poly.type
_entity_poly.pdbx_seq_one_letter_code
_entity_poly.pdbx_strand_id
1 'polypeptide(L)'
;FYTGSDHRLLRARFRFSRQGEKAAKFKKRSPRTTINWDLYTSLVGLWEDAVMDNVDEEYDRFVHHLHDSAKGAESLKTTKRRLSPETLELIRQRGAARASGNYQLTSELAKLCRAAIKEDLKERRAEVLAEAAEAGLSIRNARRNFANFKTKMTALRRPDGTVTSSRRTMEKVIHDFYSDLFDSHVHLPLRHLPH
;
A
#
# COMPACT_ATOMS: atom_id res chain seq x y z
N PHE A 1 -7.10 43.85 -19.90
CA PHE A 1 -7.97 43.30 -18.85
C PHE A 1 -7.68 44.04 -17.55
N TYR A 2 -8.56 44.97 -17.20
CA TYR A 2 -8.47 45.81 -16.01
C TYR A 2 -9.50 45.27 -15.01
N THR A 3 -9.09 44.35 -14.13
CA THR A 3 -9.95 43.87 -13.04
C THR A 3 -9.53 44.63 -11.78
N GLY A 4 -10.19 45.76 -11.54
CA GLY A 4 -10.09 46.54 -10.32
C GLY A 4 -10.66 45.77 -9.14
N SER A 5 -9.80 45.01 -8.46
CA SER A 5 -10.10 44.42 -7.17
C SER A 5 -9.53 45.31 -6.08
N ASP A 6 -10.39 45.93 -5.27
CA ASP A 6 -10.03 46.73 -4.09
C ASP A 6 -9.59 45.86 -2.89
N HIS A 7 -9.50 44.54 -3.09
CA HIS A 7 -9.09 43.61 -2.05
C HIS A 7 -7.56 43.58 -1.92
N ARG A 8 -7.06 44.08 -0.79
CA ARG A 8 -5.65 43.93 -0.41
C ARG A 8 -5.33 42.46 -0.16
N LEU A 9 -4.35 41.91 -0.89
CA LEU A 9 -3.83 40.58 -0.62
C LEU A 9 -3.12 40.55 0.75
N LEU A 10 -3.73 39.88 1.72
CA LEU A 10 -3.10 39.64 3.01
C LEU A 10 -2.14 38.45 2.89
N ARG A 11 -0.85 38.71 3.09
CA ARG A 11 0.18 37.66 3.13
C ARG A 11 0.45 37.28 4.58
N ALA A 12 -0.20 36.21 5.04
CA ALA A 12 0.10 35.62 6.35
C ALA A 12 1.30 34.65 6.25
N ARG A 13 2.17 34.67 7.27
CA ARG A 13 3.26 33.70 7.43
C ARG A 13 2.91 32.73 8.56
N PHE A 14 2.43 31.55 8.19
CA PHE A 14 2.17 30.48 9.15
C PHE A 14 3.48 29.77 9.50
N ARG A 15 3.79 29.65 10.79
CA ARG A 15 4.89 28.82 11.28
C ARG A 15 4.30 27.54 11.85
N PHE A 16 4.46 26.45 11.11
CA PHE A 16 4.12 25.13 11.62
C PHE A 16 5.29 24.56 12.42
N SER A 17 5.01 23.88 13.52
CA SER A 17 6.04 23.08 14.18
C SER A 17 6.45 21.95 13.24
N ARG A 18 7.76 21.61 13.23
CA ARG A 18 8.29 20.47 12.45
C ARG A 18 7.55 19.16 12.76
N GLN A 19 6.97 19.04 13.96
CA GLN A 19 6.21 17.88 14.40
C GLN A 19 4.79 17.86 13.82
N GLY A 20 4.07 18.99 13.81
CA GLY A 20 2.75 19.12 13.19
C GLY A 20 2.80 18.94 11.67
N GLU A 21 3.84 19.47 11.02
CA GLU A 21 4.05 19.28 9.57
C GLU A 21 4.32 17.81 9.21
N LYS A 22 5.05 17.07 10.07
CA LYS A 22 5.27 15.63 9.89
C LYS A 22 3.99 14.81 10.10
N ALA A 23 3.18 15.17 11.09
CA ALA A 23 1.92 14.49 11.36
C ALA A 23 0.91 14.68 10.22
N ALA A 24 0.82 15.89 9.65
CA ALA A 24 -0.05 16.18 8.50
C ALA A 24 0.35 15.42 7.23
N LYS A 25 1.65 15.14 7.03
CA LYS A 25 2.15 14.35 5.89
C LYS A 25 1.88 12.84 6.05
N PHE A 26 1.63 12.37 7.27
CA PHE A 26 1.22 10.99 7.52
C PHE A 26 -0.30 10.88 7.36
N LYS A 27 -0.76 10.70 6.11
CA LYS A 27 -2.12 10.18 5.90
C LYS A 27 -2.19 8.82 6.61
N LYS A 28 -3.11 8.65 7.57
CA LYS A 28 -3.43 7.33 8.12
C LYS A 28 -3.76 6.45 6.92
N ARG A 29 -2.96 5.40 6.70
CA ARG A 29 -3.20 4.46 5.62
C ARG A 29 -4.54 3.79 5.92
N SER A 30 -5.52 3.95 5.04
CA SER A 30 -6.78 3.20 5.12
C SER A 30 -6.43 1.71 5.13
N PRO A 31 -7.09 0.90 5.98
CA PRO A 31 -6.97 -0.55 5.92
C PRO A 31 -7.25 -0.99 4.49
N ARG A 32 -6.36 -1.81 3.91
CA ARG A 32 -6.67 -2.46 2.64
C ARG A 32 -7.65 -3.59 2.95
N THR A 33 -8.87 -3.50 2.46
CA THR A 33 -9.83 -4.61 2.45
C THR A 33 -9.36 -5.65 1.41
N THR A 34 -9.49 -6.95 1.73
CA THR A 34 -9.47 -8.03 0.73
C THR A 34 -10.86 -8.57 0.63
N ILE A 35 -11.24 -8.95 -0.58
CA ILE A 35 -12.37 -9.82 -0.78
C ILE A 35 -11.89 -11.26 -0.55
N ASN A 36 -12.52 -11.97 0.39
CA ASN A 36 -12.36 -13.42 0.48
C ASN A 36 -13.08 -14.05 -0.72
N TRP A 37 -12.32 -14.61 -1.67
CA TRP A 37 -12.87 -15.12 -2.93
C TRP A 37 -13.81 -16.31 -2.75
N ASP A 38 -13.55 -17.20 -1.78
CA ASP A 38 -14.41 -18.37 -1.55
C ASP A 38 -15.78 -17.92 -1.02
N LEU A 39 -15.76 -17.04 -0.02
CA LEU A 39 -16.97 -16.45 0.55
C LEU A 39 -17.73 -15.60 -0.48
N TYR A 40 -17.01 -14.83 -1.29
CA TYR A 40 -17.60 -14.06 -2.39
C TYR A 40 -18.30 -14.97 -3.39
N THR A 41 -17.66 -16.07 -3.80
CA THR A 41 -18.21 -17.02 -4.76
C THR A 41 -19.47 -17.69 -4.20
N SER A 42 -19.48 -18.04 -2.90
CA SER A 42 -20.67 -18.54 -2.23
C SER A 42 -21.80 -17.50 -2.18
N LEU A 43 -21.51 -16.23 -1.86
CA LEU A 43 -22.52 -15.17 -1.78
C LEU A 43 -23.11 -14.81 -3.15
N VAL A 44 -22.28 -14.73 -4.19
CA VAL A 44 -22.73 -14.51 -5.57
C VAL A 44 -23.60 -15.67 -6.04
N GLY A 45 -23.24 -16.91 -5.68
CA GLY A 45 -24.01 -18.13 -6.03
C GLY A 45 -25.37 -18.25 -5.35
N LEU A 46 -25.69 -17.40 -4.36
CA LEU A 46 -27.02 -17.29 -3.76
C LEU A 46 -27.94 -16.34 -4.55
N TRP A 47 -27.53 -15.89 -5.73
CA TRP A 47 -28.38 -15.09 -6.60
C TRP A 47 -29.62 -15.89 -7.02
N GLU A 48 -30.80 -15.39 -6.63
CA GLU A 48 -32.07 -15.92 -7.09
C GLU A 48 -32.49 -15.16 -8.36
N ASP A 49 -32.60 -15.92 -9.45
CA ASP A 49 -33.01 -15.39 -10.75
C ASP A 49 -34.53 -15.15 -10.75
N ALA A 50 -34.92 -13.92 -10.40
CA ALA A 50 -36.28 -13.45 -10.58
C ALA A 50 -36.44 -12.89 -12.00
N VAL A 51 -37.21 -13.59 -12.83
CA VAL A 51 -37.62 -13.13 -14.16
C VAL A 51 -38.41 -11.83 -14.00
N MET A 52 -37.84 -10.72 -14.47
CA MET A 52 -38.51 -9.41 -14.47
C MET A 52 -38.74 -8.94 -15.89
N ASP A 53 -39.81 -8.17 -16.09
CA ASP A 53 -40.20 -7.67 -17.41
C ASP A 53 -39.27 -6.56 -17.93
N ASN A 54 -38.37 -6.03 -17.09
CA ASN A 54 -37.45 -4.94 -17.41
C ASN A 54 -35.98 -5.35 -17.22
N VAL A 55 -35.25 -5.43 -18.33
CA VAL A 55 -33.83 -5.81 -18.39
C VAL A 55 -32.94 -4.83 -17.63
N ASP A 56 -33.28 -3.53 -17.64
CA ASP A 56 -32.49 -2.51 -16.93
C ASP A 56 -32.57 -2.70 -15.40
N GLU A 57 -33.75 -3.02 -14.88
CA GLU A 57 -33.94 -3.29 -13.45
C GLU A 57 -33.31 -4.61 -13.01
N GLU A 58 -33.30 -5.62 -13.88
CA GLU A 58 -32.60 -6.88 -13.64
C GLU A 58 -31.08 -6.65 -13.55
N TYR A 59 -30.52 -5.83 -14.44
CA TYR A 59 -29.12 -5.44 -14.44
C TYR A 59 -28.74 -4.68 -13.17
N ASP A 60 -29.52 -3.67 -12.79
CA ASP A 60 -29.25 -2.89 -11.58
C ASP A 60 -29.31 -3.76 -10.31
N ARG A 61 -30.30 -4.66 -10.22
CA ARG A 61 -30.41 -5.63 -9.12
C ARG A 61 -29.20 -6.54 -9.06
N PHE A 62 -28.71 -7.01 -10.20
CA PHE A 62 -27.52 -7.86 -10.29
C PHE A 62 -26.26 -7.12 -9.84
N VAL A 63 -26.06 -5.88 -10.29
CA VAL A 63 -24.95 -5.02 -9.87
C VAL A 63 -24.99 -4.78 -8.35
N HIS A 64 -26.18 -4.52 -7.80
CA HIS A 64 -26.37 -4.37 -6.36
C HIS A 64 -25.99 -5.63 -5.58
N HIS A 65 -26.43 -6.81 -6.04
CA HIS A 65 -26.08 -8.09 -5.41
C HIS A 65 -24.57 -8.38 -5.47
N LEU A 66 -23.91 -8.09 -6.59
CA LEU A 66 -22.45 -8.21 -6.70
C LEU A 66 -21.74 -7.30 -5.71
N HIS A 67 -22.22 -6.08 -5.54
CA HIS A 67 -21.66 -5.13 -4.58
C HIS A 67 -21.88 -5.59 -3.13
N ASP A 68 -23.07 -6.05 -2.79
CA ASP A 68 -23.39 -6.54 -1.44
C ASP A 68 -22.65 -7.85 -1.13
N SER A 69 -22.49 -8.73 -2.12
CA SER A 69 -21.64 -9.91 -2.02
C SER A 69 -20.18 -9.55 -1.79
N ALA A 70 -19.66 -8.56 -2.54
CA ALA A 70 -18.30 -8.06 -2.36
C ALA A 70 -18.11 -7.50 -0.95
N LYS A 71 -19.08 -6.71 -0.47
CA LYS A 71 -19.10 -6.09 0.86
C LYS A 71 -19.22 -7.12 1.99
N GLY A 72 -20.04 -8.16 1.83
CA GLY A 72 -20.17 -9.27 2.78
C GLY A 72 -18.93 -10.16 2.82
N ALA A 73 -18.20 -10.25 1.71
CA ALA A 73 -16.92 -10.94 1.60
C ALA A 73 -15.71 -10.06 1.96
N GLU A 74 -15.92 -8.78 2.34
CA GLU A 74 -14.84 -7.92 2.78
C GLU A 74 -14.26 -8.44 4.10
N SER A 75 -13.02 -8.88 4.02
CA SER A 75 -12.19 -9.15 5.19
C SER A 75 -11.19 -8.01 5.37
N LEU A 76 -11.05 -7.54 6.60
CA LEU A 76 -9.93 -6.66 6.94
C LEU A 76 -8.65 -7.47 6.71
N LYS A 77 -7.74 -7.01 5.83
CA LYS A 77 -6.35 -7.50 5.90
C LYS A 77 -5.82 -7.10 7.26
N THR A 78 -5.73 -8.05 8.18
CA THR A 78 -4.77 -7.94 9.27
C THR A 78 -3.42 -7.93 8.57
N THR A 79 -2.90 -6.73 8.34
CA THR A 79 -1.54 -6.60 7.83
C THR A 79 -0.68 -7.10 8.97
N LYS A 80 -0.32 -8.40 8.95
CA LYS A 80 0.47 -9.04 10.00
C LYS A 80 1.59 -8.07 10.34
N ARG A 81 1.58 -7.51 11.55
CA ARG A 81 2.50 -6.43 11.89
C ARG A 81 3.93 -6.96 11.79
N ARG A 82 4.85 -6.11 11.35
CA ARG A 82 6.26 -6.49 11.25
C ARG A 82 6.95 -6.61 12.61
N LEU A 83 6.36 -6.01 13.62
CA LEU A 83 6.84 -5.97 15.00
C LEU A 83 5.68 -6.35 15.91
N SER A 84 6.01 -7.07 16.98
CA SER A 84 5.11 -7.43 18.05
C SER A 84 4.65 -6.19 18.82
N PRO A 85 3.46 -6.23 19.46
CA PRO A 85 2.99 -5.12 20.30
C PRO A 85 3.96 -4.82 21.45
N GLU A 86 4.63 -5.82 22.00
CA GLU A 86 5.65 -5.69 23.05
C GLU A 86 6.85 -4.88 22.56
N THR A 87 7.38 -5.18 21.36
CA THR A 87 8.48 -4.42 20.75
C THR A 87 8.08 -2.97 20.47
N LEU A 88 6.83 -2.73 20.06
CA LEU A 88 6.32 -1.38 19.86
C LEU A 88 6.25 -0.59 21.18
N GLU A 89 5.88 -1.25 22.27
CA GLU A 89 5.86 -0.63 23.59
C GLU A 89 7.28 -0.29 24.09
N LEU A 90 8.26 -1.18 23.87
CA LEU A 90 9.67 -0.88 24.16
C LEU A 90 10.16 0.36 23.39
N ILE A 91 9.77 0.50 22.12
CA ILE A 91 10.10 1.69 21.31
C ILE A 91 9.46 2.95 21.90
N ARG A 92 8.21 2.85 22.38
CA ARG A 92 7.48 3.96 23.02
C ARG A 92 8.16 4.39 24.33
N GLN A 93 8.48 3.42 25.20
CA GLN A 93 9.20 3.64 26.45
C GLN A 93 10.56 4.30 26.23
N ARG A 94 11.33 3.83 25.24
CA ARG A 94 12.59 4.46 24.85
C ARG A 94 12.40 5.91 24.40
N GLY A 95 11.30 6.19 23.70
CA GLY A 95 10.93 7.55 23.30
C GLY A 95 10.66 8.45 24.50
N ALA A 96 9.93 7.94 25.49
CA ALA A 96 9.64 8.66 26.74
C ALA A 96 10.93 8.92 27.56
N ALA A 97 11.79 7.92 27.72
CA ALA A 97 13.08 8.07 28.42
C ALA A 97 14.01 9.10 27.76
N ARG A 98 13.96 9.23 26.43
CA ARG A 98 14.67 10.28 25.69
C ARG A 98 14.08 11.66 25.96
N ALA A 99 12.76 11.77 25.98
CA ALA A 99 12.08 13.04 26.25
C ALA A 99 12.33 13.53 27.68
N SER A 100 12.51 12.62 28.64
CA SER A 100 12.85 12.96 30.03
C SER A 100 14.35 13.21 30.27
N GLY A 101 15.21 13.05 29.25
CA GLY A 101 16.66 13.28 29.38
C GLY A 101 17.43 12.15 30.10
N ASN A 102 16.80 11.01 30.38
CA ASN A 102 17.45 9.89 31.07
C ASN A 102 18.27 9.02 30.10
N TYR A 103 19.54 9.37 29.92
CA TYR A 103 20.45 8.71 28.98
C TYR A 103 20.77 7.24 29.33
N GLN A 104 20.95 6.92 30.61
CA GLN A 104 21.27 5.56 31.03
C GLN A 104 20.11 4.60 30.76
N LEU A 105 18.89 4.98 31.15
CA LEU A 105 17.66 4.22 30.85
C LEU A 105 17.42 4.14 29.33
N THR A 106 17.69 5.23 28.60
CA THR A 106 17.60 5.23 27.12
C THR A 106 18.55 4.22 26.49
N SER A 107 19.77 4.09 27.01
CA SER A 107 20.79 3.13 26.57
C SER A 107 20.29 1.69 26.74
N GLU A 108 19.78 1.35 27.92
CA GLU A 108 19.26 0.02 28.23
C GLU A 108 18.05 -0.32 27.35
N LEU A 109 17.07 0.58 27.28
CA LEU A 109 15.91 0.41 26.40
C LEU A 109 16.31 0.32 24.92
N ALA A 110 17.38 0.99 24.49
CA ALA A 110 17.88 0.87 23.13
C ALA A 110 18.50 -0.51 22.84
N LYS A 111 19.18 -1.13 23.81
CA LYS A 111 19.68 -2.52 23.70
C LYS A 111 18.51 -3.49 23.57
N LEU A 112 17.52 -3.37 24.46
CA LEU A 112 16.31 -4.21 24.45
C LEU A 112 15.53 -4.07 23.14
N CYS A 113 15.30 -2.84 22.68
CA CYS A 113 14.64 -2.59 21.38
C CYS A 113 15.37 -3.29 20.22
N ARG A 114 16.72 -3.24 20.18
CA ARG A 114 17.49 -3.87 19.09
C ARG A 114 17.36 -5.39 19.12
N ALA A 115 17.39 -5.99 20.32
CA ALA A 115 17.21 -7.43 20.49
C ALA A 115 15.79 -7.87 20.07
N ALA A 116 14.76 -7.20 20.58
CA ALA A 116 13.37 -7.52 20.29
C ALA A 116 13.03 -7.36 18.80
N ILE A 117 13.47 -6.26 18.16
CA ILE A 117 13.31 -6.06 16.71
C ILE A 117 14.00 -7.17 15.90
N LYS A 118 15.18 -7.64 16.34
CA LYS A 118 15.91 -8.69 15.64
C LYS A 118 15.14 -10.02 15.70
N GLU A 119 14.59 -10.37 16.86
CA GLU A 119 13.79 -11.59 17.04
C GLU A 119 12.47 -11.52 16.28
N ASP A 120 11.68 -10.44 16.40
CA ASP A 120 10.45 -10.25 15.62
C ASP A 120 10.68 -10.43 14.11
N LEU A 121 11.78 -9.86 13.60
CA LEU A 121 12.14 -9.97 12.18
C LEU A 121 12.60 -11.38 11.78
N LYS A 122 13.13 -12.17 12.71
CA LYS A 122 13.52 -13.57 12.50
C LYS A 122 12.29 -14.46 12.51
N GLU A 123 11.39 -14.26 13.48
CA GLU A 123 10.11 -14.94 13.56
C GLU A 123 9.27 -14.69 12.31
N ARG A 124 9.16 -13.43 11.88
CA ARG A 124 8.44 -13.11 10.65
C ARG A 124 9.03 -13.76 9.40
N ARG A 125 10.34 -13.97 9.35
CA ARG A 125 10.96 -14.74 8.25
C ARG A 125 10.52 -16.20 8.30
N ALA A 126 10.52 -16.82 9.48
CA ALA A 126 10.09 -18.20 9.64
C ALA A 126 8.62 -18.36 9.23
N GLU A 127 7.75 -17.45 9.68
CA GLU A 127 6.33 -17.43 9.35
C GLU A 127 6.08 -17.32 7.83
N VAL A 128 6.76 -16.39 7.14
CA VAL A 128 6.62 -16.23 5.68
C VAL A 128 7.03 -17.49 4.92
N LEU A 129 8.01 -18.23 5.43
CA LEU A 129 8.45 -19.49 4.80
C LEU A 129 7.49 -20.64 5.10
N ALA A 130 6.92 -20.70 6.30
CA ALA A 130 5.88 -21.66 6.64
C ALA A 130 4.63 -21.43 5.80
N GLU A 131 4.16 -20.19 5.67
CA GLU A 131 3.01 -19.82 4.82
C GLU A 131 3.22 -20.23 3.36
N ALA A 132 4.42 -20.05 2.83
CA ALA A 132 4.76 -20.51 1.48
C ALA A 132 4.76 -22.04 1.36
N ALA A 133 5.20 -22.76 2.39
CA ALA A 133 5.21 -24.22 2.40
C ALA A 133 3.77 -24.78 2.45
N GLU A 134 2.93 -24.25 3.34
CA GLU A 134 1.51 -24.62 3.45
C GLU A 134 0.74 -24.34 2.14
N ALA A 135 1.02 -23.21 1.49
CA ALA A 135 0.39 -22.85 0.23
C ALA A 135 0.95 -23.60 -1.01
N GLY A 136 1.89 -24.53 -0.84
CA GLY A 136 2.54 -25.23 -1.95
C GLY A 136 3.38 -24.33 -2.87
N LEU A 137 3.76 -23.15 -2.39
CA LEU A 137 4.53 -22.15 -3.15
C LEU A 137 6.04 -22.42 -3.04
N SER A 138 6.80 -21.90 -4.00
CA SER A 138 8.26 -22.01 -3.99
C SER A 138 8.88 -21.27 -2.80
N ILE A 139 9.40 -22.03 -1.82
CA ILE A 139 10.14 -21.53 -0.66
C ILE A 139 11.34 -20.68 -1.10
N ARG A 140 12.02 -21.07 -2.19
CA ARG A 140 13.15 -20.31 -2.75
C ARG A 140 12.71 -18.92 -3.21
N ASN A 141 11.58 -18.81 -3.91
CA ASN A 141 11.03 -17.52 -4.31
C ASN A 141 10.52 -16.71 -3.13
N ALA A 142 9.91 -17.34 -2.12
CA ALA A 142 9.49 -16.66 -0.89
C ALA A 142 10.68 -16.01 -0.16
N ARG A 143 11.81 -16.73 -0.02
CA ARG A 143 13.07 -16.19 0.51
C ARG A 143 13.57 -15.00 -0.29
N ARG A 144 13.60 -15.14 -1.63
CA ARG A 144 14.06 -14.08 -2.54
C ARG A 144 13.17 -12.84 -2.44
N ASN A 145 11.86 -13.00 -2.47
CA ASN A 145 10.89 -11.92 -2.36
C ASN A 145 11.04 -11.19 -1.02
N PHE A 146 11.16 -11.92 0.09
CA PHE A 146 11.40 -11.34 1.40
C PHE A 146 12.71 -10.51 1.45
N ALA A 147 13.78 -11.00 0.80
CA ALA A 147 15.04 -10.28 0.67
C ALA A 147 14.92 -9.05 -0.25
N ASN A 148 14.19 -9.16 -1.35
CA ASN A 148 13.99 -8.07 -2.31
C ASN A 148 13.26 -6.88 -1.70
N PHE A 149 12.30 -7.09 -0.77
CA PHE A 149 11.69 -5.98 -0.01
C PHE A 149 12.69 -5.22 0.88
N LYS A 150 13.83 -5.83 1.19
CA LYS A 150 14.92 -5.19 1.97
C LYS A 150 15.87 -4.40 1.07
N THR A 151 16.04 -4.82 -0.18
CA THR A 151 16.91 -4.17 -1.15
C THR A 151 16.24 -2.89 -1.66
N LYS A 152 16.79 -1.73 -1.27
CA LYS A 152 16.41 -0.47 -1.89
C LYS A 152 17.03 -0.43 -3.28
N MET A 153 16.23 -0.09 -4.28
CA MET A 153 16.72 0.22 -5.62
C MET A 153 17.70 1.40 -5.52
N THR A 154 18.96 1.13 -5.80
CA THR A 154 20.08 2.08 -5.62
C THR A 154 20.28 2.94 -6.87
N ALA A 155 19.98 2.39 -8.05
CA ALA A 155 20.03 3.10 -9.31
C ALA A 155 19.08 2.47 -10.33
N LEU A 156 18.67 3.27 -11.31
CA LEU A 156 17.93 2.85 -12.50
C LEU A 156 18.71 3.24 -13.75
N ARG A 157 18.60 2.43 -14.79
CA ARG A 157 19.10 2.77 -16.11
C ARG A 157 17.97 3.39 -16.92
N ARG A 158 18.26 4.51 -17.59
CA ARG A 158 17.35 5.21 -18.47
C ARG A 158 17.35 4.60 -19.88
N PRO A 159 16.34 4.91 -20.71
CA PRO A 159 16.32 4.53 -22.13
C PRO A 159 17.51 5.08 -22.93
N ASP A 160 18.00 6.27 -22.57
CA ASP A 160 19.21 6.89 -23.15
C ASP A 160 20.53 6.19 -22.74
N GLY A 161 20.45 5.11 -21.95
CA GLY A 161 21.59 4.31 -21.50
C GLY A 161 22.25 4.82 -20.22
N THR A 162 21.94 6.03 -19.75
CA THR A 162 22.53 6.62 -18.55
C THR A 162 22.00 5.98 -17.27
N VAL A 163 22.84 5.94 -16.22
CA VAL A 163 22.46 5.37 -14.91
C VAL A 163 22.17 6.50 -13.93
N THR A 164 20.98 6.50 -13.32
CA THR A 164 20.56 7.48 -12.31
C THR A 164 20.40 6.84 -10.94
N SER A 165 21.01 7.44 -9.92
CA SER A 165 20.91 7.03 -8.51
C SER A 165 20.06 7.97 -7.66
N SER A 166 19.70 9.16 -8.17
CA SER A 166 18.85 10.11 -7.47
C SER A 166 17.41 9.63 -7.40
N ARG A 167 16.84 9.61 -6.20
CA ARG A 167 15.45 9.15 -5.96
C ARG A 167 14.41 9.88 -6.81
N ARG A 168 14.45 11.22 -6.85
CA ARG A 168 13.49 12.01 -7.65
C ARG A 168 13.57 11.66 -9.13
N THR A 169 14.80 11.49 -9.60
CA THR A 169 15.07 11.18 -10.99
C THR A 169 14.63 9.76 -11.34
N MET A 170 14.85 8.80 -10.44
CA MET A 170 14.34 7.43 -10.57
C MET A 170 12.81 7.40 -10.59
N GLU A 171 12.15 8.15 -9.70
CA GLU A 171 10.68 8.26 -9.65
C GLU A 171 10.13 8.85 -10.95
N LYS A 172 10.80 9.86 -11.53
CA LYS A 172 10.42 10.43 -12.82
C LYS A 172 10.57 9.43 -13.97
N VAL A 173 11.69 8.72 -14.04
CA VAL A 173 11.93 7.69 -15.08
C VAL A 173 10.87 6.59 -15.02
N ILE A 174 10.47 6.16 -13.83
CA ILE A 174 9.39 5.18 -13.66
C ILE A 174 8.05 5.75 -14.11
N HIS A 175 7.75 6.99 -13.72
CA HIS A 175 6.50 7.65 -14.10
C HIS A 175 6.39 7.76 -15.62
N ASP A 176 7.40 8.32 -16.28
CA ASP A 176 7.45 8.50 -17.73
C ASP A 176 7.26 7.16 -18.45
N PHE A 177 7.95 6.09 -17.99
CA PHE A 177 7.79 4.75 -18.56
C PHE A 177 6.36 4.20 -18.48
N TYR A 178 5.70 4.32 -17.31
CA TYR A 178 4.34 3.82 -17.16
C TYR A 178 3.32 4.69 -17.91
N SER A 179 3.52 6.01 -17.97
CA SER A 179 2.71 6.89 -18.81
C SER A 179 2.76 6.45 -20.27
N ASP A 180 3.95 6.33 -20.86
CA ASP A 180 4.10 5.92 -22.25
C ASP A 180 3.48 4.54 -22.53
N LEU A 181 3.63 3.59 -21.59
CA LEU A 181 3.06 2.25 -21.72
C LEU A 181 1.53 2.27 -21.78
N PHE A 182 0.88 3.00 -20.86
CA PHE A 182 -0.58 3.06 -20.78
C PHE A 182 -1.21 4.00 -21.81
N ASP A 183 -0.46 5.00 -22.30
CA ASP A 183 -0.91 5.92 -23.35
C ASP A 183 -0.70 5.33 -24.77
N SER A 184 0.12 4.29 -24.91
CA SER A 184 0.35 3.64 -26.20
C SER A 184 -0.93 3.01 -26.79
N HIS A 185 -1.42 3.57 -27.89
CA HIS A 185 -2.55 3.03 -28.64
C HIS A 185 -2.03 2.03 -29.68
N VAL A 186 -2.37 0.76 -29.52
CA VAL A 186 -2.15 -0.24 -30.57
C VAL A 186 -3.27 -0.10 -31.59
N HIS A 187 -2.96 0.39 -32.79
CA HIS A 187 -3.90 0.28 -33.91
C HIS A 187 -4.07 -1.19 -34.26
N LEU A 188 -5.20 -1.76 -33.89
CA LEU A 188 -5.61 -3.08 -34.33
C LEU A 188 -6.09 -2.95 -35.79
N PRO A 189 -5.47 -3.66 -36.75
CA PRO A 189 -5.99 -3.66 -38.12
C PRO A 189 -7.41 -4.23 -38.11
N LEU A 190 -8.34 -3.49 -38.71
CA LEU A 190 -9.73 -3.88 -38.84
C LEU A 190 -9.78 -5.24 -39.57
N ARG A 191 -10.22 -6.29 -38.87
CA ARG A 191 -10.46 -7.58 -39.52
C ARG A 191 -11.68 -7.43 -40.41
N HIS A 192 -11.48 -7.46 -41.73
CA HIS A 192 -12.58 -7.55 -42.68
C HIS A 192 -13.32 -8.87 -42.44
N LEU A 193 -14.57 -8.77 -42.00
CA LEU A 193 -15.52 -9.88 -41.99
C LEU A 193 -15.97 -10.12 -43.43
N PRO A 194 -15.79 -11.33 -44.00
CA PRO A 194 -16.35 -11.65 -45.30
C PRO A 194 -17.88 -11.73 -45.20
N HIS A 195 -18.55 -11.14 -46.19
CA HIS A 195 -20.00 -11.23 -46.41
C HIS A 195 -20.45 -12.64 -46.77
#